data_AF-A0A135WAR1-F1
#
_entry.id   AF-A0A135WAR1-F1
#
_cell.length_a   1.000
_cell.length_b   1.000
_cell.length_c   1.000
_cell.angle_alpha   90.00
_cell.angle_beta   90.00
_cell.angle_gamma   90.00
#
_symmetry.space_group_name_H-M   'P 1'
#
loop_
_entity.id
_entity.type
_entity.pdbx_description
1 polymer ?
#
loop_
_entity_poly.entity_id
_entity_poly.type
_entity_poly.pdbx_seq_one_letter_code
_entity_poly.pdbx_strand_id
1 'polypeptide(L)'
;MDELKKRLARELQQDFNVKILDSLVWHVPVHSIDISYQTEKRTKMDVLMKMILIVLQKLTTATIEELSDILLVEPLFVEGILAKMTRTQMVEKSSTSFTLMDRGKERLDEEVFIHEPETDSKTALYSLCHQSFLNGNVANLTEEAREVFRYADEFNDWAVESLEKNKIKSALQFLNVESAEGNVQIVISEILSVVDTQTDWSPCLEFRLYNKAEDLLYARVWNTMTEHWDETLEMQLNEKERKQWREDYLNK
;
A
#
# COMPACT_ATOMS: atom_id res chain seq x y z
N MET A 1 23.24 18.79 0.37
CA MET A 1 22.19 19.73 -0.09
C MET A 1 22.70 20.77 -1.09
N ASP A 2 23.80 21.48 -0.83
CA ASP A 2 24.27 22.54 -1.75
C ASP A 2 24.62 22.06 -3.18
N GLU A 3 25.22 20.88 -3.30
CA GLU A 3 25.54 20.29 -4.62
C GLU A 3 24.27 19.97 -5.42
N LEU A 4 23.26 19.40 -4.75
CA LEU A 4 21.96 19.10 -5.34
C LEU A 4 21.28 20.40 -5.81
N LYS A 5 21.25 21.44 -4.98
CA LYS A 5 20.71 22.75 -5.34
C LYS A 5 21.41 23.35 -6.56
N LYS A 6 22.75 23.28 -6.63
CA LYS A 6 23.52 23.74 -7.80
C LYS A 6 23.22 22.93 -9.06
N ARG A 7 23.08 21.60 -8.94
CA ARG A 7 22.72 20.72 -10.05
C ARG A 7 21.35 21.06 -10.63
N LEU A 8 20.33 21.15 -9.78
CA LEU A 8 18.96 21.46 -10.18
C LEU A 8 18.82 22.89 -10.73
N ALA A 9 19.53 23.86 -10.14
CA ALA A 9 19.55 25.23 -10.68
C ALA A 9 20.12 25.28 -12.11
N ARG A 10 21.16 24.50 -12.41
CA ARG A 10 21.71 24.39 -13.76
C ARG A 10 20.72 23.75 -14.73
N GLU A 11 20.00 22.72 -14.29
CA GLU A 11 18.95 22.05 -15.07
C GLU A 11 17.85 23.04 -15.47
N LEU A 12 17.32 23.81 -14.50
CA LEU A 12 16.27 24.81 -14.73
C LEU A 12 16.72 25.97 -15.64
N GLN A 13 18.00 26.34 -15.59
CA GLN A 13 18.57 27.42 -16.41
C GLN A 13 18.99 26.97 -17.82
N GLN A 14 18.75 25.71 -18.21
CA GLN A 14 18.92 25.29 -19.61
C GLN A 14 17.91 25.98 -20.54
N ASP A 15 16.74 26.36 -20.02
CA ASP A 15 15.81 27.24 -20.73
C ASP A 15 16.23 28.71 -20.55
N PHE A 16 16.66 29.33 -21.65
CA PHE A 16 17.13 30.72 -21.67
C PHE A 16 16.03 31.74 -21.32
N ASN A 17 14.75 31.35 -21.40
CA ASN A 17 13.63 32.22 -21.02
C ASN A 17 13.37 32.20 -19.52
N VAL A 18 13.88 31.20 -18.80
CA VAL A 18 13.63 31.01 -17.38
C VAL A 18 14.72 31.67 -16.54
N LYS A 19 14.30 32.52 -15.60
CA LYS A 19 15.16 33.13 -14.59
C LYS A 19 14.78 32.61 -13.21
N ILE A 20 15.75 32.12 -12.45
CA ILE A 20 15.59 31.82 -11.03
C ILE A 20 15.60 33.15 -10.26
N LEU A 21 14.52 33.43 -9.54
CA LEU A 21 14.36 34.62 -8.72
C LEU A 21 14.80 34.39 -7.27
N ASP A 22 14.46 33.21 -6.73
CA ASP A 22 14.75 32.84 -5.35
C ASP A 22 14.81 31.32 -5.20
N SER A 23 15.35 30.85 -4.07
CA SER A 23 15.43 29.43 -3.76
C SER A 23 15.43 29.16 -2.25
N LEU A 24 14.54 28.29 -1.81
CA LEU A 24 14.26 28.01 -0.41
C LEU A 24 14.43 26.51 -0.10
N VAL A 25 14.62 26.19 1.17
CA VAL A 25 14.65 24.81 1.66
C VAL A 25 13.69 24.70 2.83
N TRP A 26 12.67 23.88 2.68
CA TRP A 26 11.68 23.61 3.73
C TRP A 26 11.37 22.12 3.76
N HIS A 27 10.64 21.67 4.78
CA HIS A 27 10.39 20.25 5.01
C HIS A 27 8.89 19.97 5.05
N VAL A 28 8.46 18.89 4.41
CA VAL A 28 7.09 18.37 4.54
C VAL A 28 7.04 17.25 5.56
N PRO A 29 5.97 17.19 6.38
CA PRO A 29 5.76 16.07 7.28
C PRO A 29 5.40 14.82 6.48
N VAL A 30 5.99 13.69 6.86
CA VAL A 30 5.74 12.37 6.33
C VAL A 30 5.49 11.43 7.52
N HIS A 31 4.30 10.87 7.57
CA HIS A 31 3.86 9.95 8.62
C HIS A 31 4.21 8.53 8.22
N SER A 32 4.82 7.79 9.15
CA SER A 32 5.01 6.35 9.02
C SER A 32 3.78 5.64 9.59
N ILE A 33 3.05 4.97 8.71
CA ILE A 33 1.81 4.28 9.04
C ILE A 33 2.07 2.78 9.06
N ASP A 34 1.97 2.17 10.24
CA ASP A 34 2.02 0.73 10.41
C ASP A 34 0.64 0.13 10.14
N ILE A 35 0.59 -0.74 9.14
CA ILE A 35 -0.63 -1.39 8.68
C ILE A 35 -0.49 -2.89 9.00
N SER A 36 -1.33 -3.37 9.91
CA SER A 36 -1.46 -4.81 10.18
C SER A 36 -2.59 -5.38 9.33
N TYR A 37 -2.32 -6.49 8.66
CA TYR A 37 -3.27 -7.11 7.73
C TYR A 37 -3.21 -8.63 7.80
N GLN A 38 -4.24 -9.27 7.26
CA GLN A 38 -4.26 -10.70 7.01
C GLN A 38 -4.19 -10.98 5.53
N THR A 39 -3.36 -11.96 5.17
CA THR A 39 -3.31 -12.50 3.82
C THR A 39 -3.89 -13.90 3.78
N GLU A 40 -4.52 -14.22 2.67
CA GLU A 40 -4.95 -15.57 2.36
C GLU A 40 -4.17 -16.07 1.15
N LYS A 41 -3.52 -17.21 1.32
CA LYS A 41 -2.94 -17.94 0.20
C LYS A 41 -4.02 -18.79 -0.46
N ARG A 42 -4.14 -18.68 -1.76
CA ARG A 42 -5.05 -19.44 -2.61
C ARG A 42 -4.24 -20.31 -3.55
N THR A 43 -4.59 -21.59 -3.62
CA THR A 43 -3.95 -22.54 -4.52
C THR A 43 -4.99 -23.35 -5.26
N LYS A 44 -4.67 -23.86 -6.45
CA LYS A 44 -5.52 -24.86 -7.10
C LYS A 44 -5.73 -26.06 -6.16
N MET A 45 -6.97 -26.47 -6.01
CA MET A 45 -7.32 -27.57 -5.11
C MET A 45 -6.73 -28.89 -5.63
N ASP A 46 -6.13 -29.67 -4.72
CA ASP A 46 -5.60 -30.99 -5.03
C ASP A 46 -6.72 -31.98 -5.40
N VAL A 47 -6.40 -32.95 -6.26
CA VAL A 47 -7.38 -33.93 -6.76
C VAL A 47 -7.99 -34.74 -5.63
N LEU A 48 -7.20 -35.18 -4.64
CA LEU A 48 -7.72 -35.99 -3.55
C LEU A 48 -8.66 -35.18 -2.66
N MET A 49 -8.32 -33.90 -2.41
CA MET A 49 -9.19 -32.98 -1.69
C MET A 49 -10.54 -32.79 -2.40
N LYS A 50 -10.51 -32.56 -3.72
CA LYS A 50 -11.73 -32.47 -4.54
C LYS A 50 -12.57 -33.75 -4.43
N MET A 51 -11.93 -34.92 -4.55
CA MET A 51 -12.65 -36.20 -4.46
C MET A 51 -13.32 -36.39 -3.09
N ILE A 52 -12.65 -36.05 -1.99
CA ILE A 52 -13.25 -36.11 -0.65
C ILE A 52 -14.49 -35.22 -0.56
N LEU A 53 -14.40 -33.96 -1.01
CA LEU A 53 -15.54 -33.04 -0.99
C LEU A 53 -16.70 -33.54 -1.85
N ILE A 54 -16.43 -34.11 -3.03
CA ILE A 54 -17.45 -34.71 -3.90
C ILE A 54 -18.14 -35.90 -3.22
N VAL A 55 -17.39 -36.75 -2.52
CA VAL A 55 -17.96 -37.88 -1.78
C VAL A 55 -18.85 -37.37 -0.64
N LEU A 56 -18.38 -36.41 0.15
CA LEU A 56 -19.16 -35.80 1.23
C LEU A 56 -20.41 -35.07 0.71
N GLN A 57 -20.34 -34.44 -0.46
CA GLN A 57 -21.49 -33.83 -1.12
C GLN A 57 -22.57 -34.86 -1.50
N LYS A 58 -22.16 -36.09 -1.86
CA LYS A 58 -23.08 -37.18 -2.24
C LYS A 58 -23.62 -37.98 -1.07
N LEU A 59 -22.78 -38.28 -0.08
CA LEU A 59 -23.12 -39.13 1.06
C LEU A 59 -23.67 -38.35 2.26
N THR A 60 -23.62 -37.01 2.23
CA THR A 60 -23.96 -36.11 3.35
C THR A 60 -22.99 -36.20 4.53
N THR A 61 -22.65 -37.41 4.99
CA THR A 61 -21.68 -37.67 6.04
C THR A 61 -20.83 -38.90 5.68
N ALA A 62 -19.54 -38.92 6.02
CA ALA A 62 -18.71 -40.13 5.89
C ALA A 62 -17.62 -40.22 6.98
N THR A 63 -17.20 -41.43 7.35
CA THR A 63 -16.03 -41.67 8.21
C THR A 63 -14.72 -41.71 7.42
N ILE A 64 -13.58 -41.75 8.13
CA ILE A 64 -12.26 -41.87 7.50
C ILE A 64 -12.14 -43.20 6.75
N GLU A 65 -12.64 -44.27 7.35
CA GLU A 65 -12.63 -45.62 6.76
C GLU A 65 -13.46 -45.67 5.48
N GLU A 66 -14.67 -45.09 5.50
CA GLU A 66 -15.53 -45.02 4.31
C GLU A 66 -14.89 -44.20 3.19
N LEU A 67 -14.28 -43.05 3.52
CA LEU A 67 -13.57 -42.22 2.55
C LEU A 67 -12.32 -42.93 1.99
N SER A 68 -11.57 -43.61 2.85
CA SER A 68 -10.42 -44.44 2.47
C SER A 68 -10.81 -45.54 1.50
N ASP A 69 -11.90 -46.26 1.80
CA ASP A 69 -12.38 -47.38 0.99
C ASP A 69 -12.94 -46.91 -0.37
N ILE A 70 -13.72 -45.82 -0.39
CA ILE A 70 -14.30 -45.27 -1.62
C ILE A 70 -13.21 -44.70 -2.54
N LEU A 71 -12.22 -44.01 -1.96
CA LEU A 71 -11.17 -43.33 -2.72
C LEU A 71 -9.96 -44.24 -3.00
N LEU A 72 -9.90 -45.41 -2.37
CA LEU A 72 -8.78 -46.35 -2.45
C LEU A 72 -7.45 -45.69 -2.03
N VAL A 73 -7.48 -44.93 -0.93
CA VAL A 73 -6.33 -44.20 -0.38
C VAL A 73 -6.14 -44.56 1.09
N GLU A 74 -4.88 -44.61 1.55
CA GLU A 74 -4.56 -44.93 2.95
C GLU A 74 -5.25 -43.99 3.95
N PRO A 75 -5.83 -44.51 5.06
CA PRO A 75 -6.54 -43.71 6.05
C PRO A 75 -5.76 -42.51 6.59
N LEU A 76 -4.45 -42.66 6.81
CA LEU A 76 -3.58 -41.58 7.33
C LEU A 76 -3.50 -40.37 6.38
N PHE A 77 -3.55 -40.59 5.05
CA PHE A 77 -3.60 -39.49 4.08
C PHE A 77 -4.95 -38.78 4.12
N VAL A 78 -6.05 -39.53 4.20
CA VAL A 78 -7.41 -38.99 4.31
C VAL A 78 -7.55 -38.15 5.58
N GLU A 79 -7.07 -38.67 6.71
CA GLU A 79 -7.04 -37.96 7.99
C GLU A 79 -6.25 -36.64 7.89
N GLY A 80 -5.06 -36.67 7.28
CA GLY A 80 -4.23 -35.48 7.08
C GLY A 80 -4.92 -34.39 6.24
N ILE A 81 -5.69 -34.78 5.22
CA ILE A 81 -6.43 -33.82 4.38
C ILE A 81 -7.67 -33.29 5.11
N LEU A 82 -8.44 -34.15 5.77
CA LEU A 82 -9.61 -33.77 6.56
C LEU A 82 -9.23 -32.81 7.69
N ALA A 83 -8.10 -33.03 8.35
CA ALA A 83 -7.59 -32.11 9.37
C ALA A 83 -7.31 -30.71 8.81
N LYS A 84 -6.79 -30.59 7.58
CA LYS A 84 -6.59 -29.29 6.90
C LYS A 84 -7.91 -28.65 6.49
N MET A 85 -8.83 -29.44 5.94
CA MET A 85 -10.17 -28.97 5.55
C MET A 85 -11.03 -28.55 6.74
N THR A 86 -10.80 -29.16 7.91
CA THR A 86 -11.51 -28.81 9.15
C THR A 86 -11.01 -27.46 9.68
N ARG A 87 -9.69 -27.23 9.69
CA ARG A 87 -9.10 -25.94 10.11
C ARG A 87 -9.51 -24.78 9.21
N THR A 88 -9.72 -25.04 7.93
CA THR A 88 -10.22 -24.08 6.94
C THR A 88 -11.75 -24.05 6.82
N GLN A 89 -12.47 -24.74 7.71
CA GLN A 89 -13.94 -24.79 7.79
C GLN A 89 -14.64 -25.27 6.51
N MET A 90 -13.96 -26.04 5.67
CA MET A 90 -14.56 -26.68 4.50
C MET A 90 -15.36 -27.92 4.87
N VAL A 91 -14.96 -28.61 5.94
CA VAL A 91 -15.68 -29.75 6.52
C VAL A 91 -15.79 -29.58 8.03
N GLU A 92 -16.81 -30.17 8.62
CA GLU A 92 -16.99 -30.25 10.07
C GLU A 92 -16.89 -31.71 10.52
N LYS A 93 -16.22 -31.94 11.65
CA LYS A 93 -16.13 -33.26 12.28
C LYS A 93 -17.22 -33.40 13.34
N SER A 94 -18.11 -34.37 13.15
CA SER A 94 -19.13 -34.77 14.13
C SER A 94 -18.82 -36.18 14.63
N SER A 95 -18.39 -36.29 15.90
CA SER A 95 -17.91 -37.52 16.56
C SER A 95 -16.83 -38.26 15.76
N THR A 96 -17.22 -39.15 14.85
CA THR A 96 -16.36 -39.97 13.99
C THR A 96 -16.60 -39.76 12.49
N SER A 97 -17.58 -38.93 12.13
CA SER A 97 -17.98 -38.62 10.75
C SER A 97 -17.64 -37.19 10.38
N PHE A 98 -17.56 -36.92 9.09
CA PHE A 98 -17.31 -35.61 8.54
C PHE A 98 -18.46 -35.19 7.63
N THR A 99 -18.81 -33.91 7.69
CA THR A 99 -19.89 -33.30 6.92
C THR A 99 -19.33 -32.14 6.10
N LEU A 100 -19.78 -32.00 4.85
CA LEU A 100 -19.40 -30.88 3.99
C LEU A 100 -20.11 -29.60 4.42
N MET A 101 -19.34 -28.54 4.68
CA MET A 101 -19.87 -27.20 5.00
C MET A 101 -20.14 -26.40 3.73
N ASP A 102 -20.93 -25.33 3.82
CA ASP A 102 -21.23 -24.47 2.66
C ASP A 102 -19.97 -23.84 2.06
N ARG A 103 -19.03 -23.40 2.91
CA ARG A 103 -17.69 -22.97 2.48
C ARG A 103 -16.99 -24.05 1.66
N GLY A 104 -17.11 -25.33 2.04
CA GLY A 104 -16.53 -26.43 1.27
C GLY A 104 -17.15 -26.60 -0.12
N LYS A 105 -18.46 -26.38 -0.25
CA LYS A 105 -19.17 -26.42 -1.55
C LYS A 105 -18.69 -25.30 -2.46
N GLU A 106 -18.66 -24.07 -1.96
CA GLU A 106 -18.19 -22.90 -2.71
C GLU A 106 -16.76 -23.09 -3.24
N ARG A 107 -15.85 -23.58 -2.37
CA ARG A 107 -14.46 -23.84 -2.76
C ARG A 107 -14.30 -24.97 -3.76
N LEU A 108 -15.15 -25.98 -3.68
CA LEU A 108 -15.17 -27.07 -4.66
C LEU A 108 -15.60 -26.54 -6.04
N ASP A 109 -16.63 -25.69 -6.08
CA ASP A 109 -17.13 -25.08 -7.33
C ASP A 109 -16.10 -24.10 -7.94
N GLU A 110 -15.39 -23.34 -7.11
CA GLU A 110 -14.29 -22.46 -7.52
C GLU A 110 -13.00 -23.23 -7.92
N GLU A 111 -12.91 -24.51 -7.56
CA GLU A 111 -11.70 -25.34 -7.64
C GLU A 111 -10.46 -24.76 -6.91
N VAL A 112 -10.67 -23.91 -5.90
CA VAL A 112 -9.62 -23.20 -5.17
C VAL A 112 -9.60 -23.66 -3.71
N PHE A 113 -8.40 -23.98 -3.22
CA PHE A 113 -8.14 -24.17 -1.80
C PHE A 113 -7.56 -22.88 -1.20
N ILE A 114 -8.22 -22.35 -0.17
CA ILE A 114 -7.73 -21.22 0.62
C ILE A 114 -7.07 -21.77 1.89
N HIS A 115 -5.79 -21.42 2.08
CA HIS A 115 -5.03 -21.79 3.27
C HIS A 115 -5.44 -20.94 4.47
N GLU A 116 -5.00 -21.34 5.66
CA GLU A 116 -5.23 -20.56 6.88
C GLU A 116 -4.68 -19.13 6.71
N PRO A 117 -5.42 -18.08 7.11
CA PRO A 117 -4.94 -16.71 6.99
C PRO A 117 -3.67 -16.47 7.80
N GLU A 118 -2.72 -15.75 7.21
CA GLU A 118 -1.48 -15.33 7.87
C GLU A 118 -1.54 -13.84 8.19
N THR A 119 -1.20 -13.47 9.42
CA THR A 119 -1.15 -12.07 9.85
C THR A 119 0.26 -11.53 9.66
N ASP A 120 0.37 -10.34 9.09
CA ASP A 120 1.63 -9.65 8.83
C ASP A 120 1.44 -8.13 8.98
N SER A 121 2.54 -7.38 8.97
CA SER A 121 2.50 -5.91 9.03
C SER A 121 3.51 -5.26 8.08
N LYS A 122 3.14 -4.07 7.59
CA LYS A 122 4.00 -3.23 6.75
C LYS A 122 3.89 -1.77 7.17
N THR A 123 5.01 -1.08 7.10
CA THR A 123 5.07 0.38 7.25
C THR A 123 4.95 1.04 5.88
N ALA A 124 4.05 2.00 5.74
CA ALA A 124 3.87 2.81 4.55
C ALA A 124 4.04 4.30 4.89
N LEU A 125 4.60 5.08 3.96
CA LEU A 125 4.84 6.51 4.15
C LEU A 125 3.66 7.32 3.62
N TYR A 126 3.05 8.16 4.45
CA TYR A 126 1.90 8.99 4.08
C TYR A 126 2.22 10.46 4.24
N SER A 127 1.95 11.28 3.22
CA SER A 127 2.12 12.72 3.33
C SER A 127 0.76 13.42 3.31
N LEU A 128 0.52 14.23 4.34
CA LEU A 128 -0.69 15.04 4.46
C LEU A 128 -0.81 16.07 3.36
N CYS A 129 0.31 16.69 2.99
CA CYS A 129 0.35 17.67 1.91
C CYS A 129 -0.03 17.05 0.55
N HIS A 130 0.16 15.74 0.36
CA HIS A 130 -0.22 15.02 -0.86
C HIS A 130 -1.56 14.30 -0.73
N GLN A 131 -2.04 14.12 0.51
CA GLN A 131 -3.16 13.24 0.85
C GLN A 131 -3.05 11.84 0.24
N SER A 132 -1.82 11.35 0.11
CA SER A 132 -1.49 10.09 -0.55
C SER A 132 -0.30 9.41 0.13
N PHE A 133 -0.22 8.10 -0.08
CA PHE A 133 0.99 7.35 0.23
C PHE A 133 2.07 7.72 -0.79
N LEU A 134 3.30 7.85 -0.29
CA LEU A 134 4.46 8.19 -1.09
C LEU A 134 5.42 7.01 -1.17
N ASN A 135 6.14 6.97 -2.28
CA ASN A 135 7.29 6.08 -2.44
C ASN A 135 8.56 6.92 -2.41
N GLY A 136 9.54 6.49 -1.63
CA GLY A 136 10.77 7.23 -1.51
C GLY A 136 11.75 6.59 -0.55
N ASN A 137 12.93 7.18 -0.48
CA ASN A 137 13.98 6.69 0.39
C ASN A 137 13.83 7.30 1.79
N VAL A 138 13.51 6.46 2.78
CA VAL A 138 13.41 6.83 4.20
C VAL A 138 14.74 7.44 4.70
N ALA A 139 15.88 7.05 4.13
CA ALA A 139 17.18 7.61 4.51
C ALA A 139 17.34 9.10 4.18
N ASN A 140 16.47 9.65 3.33
CA ASN A 140 16.44 11.07 2.99
C ASN A 140 15.51 11.87 3.91
N LEU A 141 14.88 11.23 4.90
CA LEU A 141 14.07 11.89 5.92
C LEU A 141 14.93 12.32 7.12
N THR A 142 14.45 13.32 7.85
CA THR A 142 15.09 13.84 9.07
C THR A 142 14.09 13.87 10.22
N GLU A 143 14.55 13.59 11.44
CA GLU A 143 13.70 13.63 12.64
C GLU A 143 13.27 15.06 13.01
N GLU A 144 14.09 16.06 12.65
CA GLU A 144 13.83 17.48 12.92
C GLU A 144 13.68 18.27 11.63
N ALA A 145 12.67 19.14 11.57
CA ALA A 145 12.54 20.16 10.54
C ALA A 145 13.18 21.48 10.98
N ARG A 146 13.94 22.10 10.07
CA ARG A 146 14.43 23.48 10.27
C ARG A 146 13.37 24.53 9.93
N GLU A 147 12.78 24.37 8.75
CA GLU A 147 11.69 25.19 8.24
C GLU A 147 10.62 24.23 7.72
N VAL A 148 9.39 24.38 8.21
CA VAL A 148 8.25 23.53 7.85
C VAL A 148 7.53 24.13 6.65
N PHE A 149 6.96 23.26 5.81
CA PHE A 149 6.09 23.69 4.72
C PHE A 149 4.92 24.52 5.28
N ARG A 150 4.81 25.73 4.79
CA ARG A 150 3.95 26.82 5.30
C ARG A 150 2.44 26.54 5.24
N TYR A 151 2.03 25.47 4.56
CA TYR A 151 0.64 25.00 4.50
C TYR A 151 0.43 23.63 5.17
N ALA A 152 1.42 23.12 5.90
CA ALA A 152 1.29 21.87 6.65
C ALA A 152 0.21 21.95 7.73
N ASP A 153 0.02 23.13 8.34
CA ASP A 153 -0.96 23.35 9.39
C ASP A 153 -2.43 23.16 8.95
N GLU A 154 -2.70 23.18 7.64
CA GLU A 154 -4.04 22.90 7.09
C GLU A 154 -4.51 21.47 7.42
N PHE A 155 -3.60 20.61 7.87
CA PHE A 155 -3.84 19.21 8.19
C PHE A 155 -3.68 18.88 9.67
N ASN A 156 -3.61 19.88 10.56
CA ASN A 156 -3.39 19.64 12.00
C ASN A 156 -4.51 18.83 12.68
N ASP A 157 -5.74 18.85 12.15
CA ASP A 157 -6.87 18.05 12.66
C ASP A 157 -6.91 16.63 12.07
N TRP A 158 -5.91 16.23 11.29
CA TRP A 158 -5.89 14.90 10.69
C TRP A 158 -5.64 13.81 11.74
N ALA A 159 -6.34 12.69 11.56
CA ALA A 159 -6.17 11.49 12.36
C ALA A 159 -6.10 10.26 11.44
N VAL A 160 -5.29 9.26 11.80
CA VAL A 160 -5.06 8.07 10.98
C VAL A 160 -6.34 7.27 10.70
N GLU A 161 -7.31 7.34 11.62
CA GLU A 161 -8.63 6.72 11.49
C GLU A 161 -9.49 7.32 10.37
N SER A 162 -9.17 8.55 9.94
CA SER A 162 -9.83 9.19 8.79
C SER A 162 -9.38 8.61 7.44
N LEU A 163 -8.34 7.77 7.44
CA LEU A 163 -7.76 7.24 6.21
C LEU A 163 -8.69 6.20 5.56
N GLU A 164 -9.02 6.42 4.29
CA GLU A 164 -9.90 5.53 3.54
C GLU A 164 -9.26 4.14 3.33
N LYS A 165 -10.05 3.08 3.59
CA LYS A 165 -9.63 1.68 3.38
C LYS A 165 -9.07 1.41 1.98
N ASN A 166 -9.62 2.06 0.96
CA ASN A 166 -9.14 1.91 -0.41
C ASN A 166 -7.72 2.44 -0.59
N LYS A 167 -7.38 3.60 0.01
CA LYS A 167 -6.01 4.15 -0.02
C LYS A 167 -5.03 3.21 0.67
N ILE A 168 -5.41 2.64 1.80
CA ILE A 168 -4.60 1.66 2.55
C ILE A 168 -4.35 0.41 1.69
N LYS A 169 -5.39 -0.12 1.05
CA LYS A 169 -5.26 -1.29 0.17
C LYS A 169 -4.31 -1.00 -1.00
N SER A 170 -4.45 0.16 -1.65
CA SER A 170 -3.55 0.57 -2.72
C SER A 170 -2.10 0.72 -2.24
N ALA A 171 -1.88 1.20 -1.01
CA ALA A 171 -0.54 1.26 -0.42
C ALA A 171 0.07 -0.13 -0.23
N LEU A 172 -0.69 -1.08 0.34
CA LEU A 172 -0.22 -2.46 0.52
C LEU A 172 0.05 -3.17 -0.81
N GLN A 173 -0.76 -2.90 -1.84
CA GLN A 173 -0.51 -3.41 -3.20
C GLN A 173 0.79 -2.86 -3.77
N PHE A 174 1.03 -1.56 -3.59
CA PHE A 174 2.27 -0.92 -4.01
C PHE A 174 3.50 -1.49 -3.28
N LEU A 175 3.34 -1.90 -2.02
CA LEU A 175 4.36 -2.60 -1.23
C LEU A 175 4.54 -4.09 -1.59
N ASN A 176 3.89 -4.57 -2.66
CA ASN A 176 3.97 -5.94 -3.18
C ASN A 176 3.57 -7.01 -2.15
N VAL A 177 2.56 -6.71 -1.31
CA VAL A 177 2.00 -7.68 -0.37
C VAL A 177 1.19 -8.76 -1.09
N GLU A 178 0.40 -8.37 -2.09
CA GLU A 178 -0.34 -9.30 -2.94
C GLU A 178 0.55 -9.81 -4.08
N SER A 179 0.44 -11.10 -4.40
CA SER A 179 1.18 -11.70 -5.50
C SER A 179 0.37 -12.80 -6.19
N ALA A 180 0.67 -13.04 -7.46
CA ALA A 180 0.06 -14.11 -8.23
C ALA A 180 1.14 -14.77 -9.11
N GLU A 181 1.61 -15.93 -8.69
CA GLU A 181 2.64 -16.70 -9.37
C GLU A 181 2.16 -18.13 -9.65
N GLY A 182 1.98 -18.44 -10.94
CA GLY A 182 1.53 -19.75 -11.39
C GLY A 182 0.17 -20.13 -10.77
N ASN A 183 0.16 -21.18 -9.96
CA ASN A 183 -1.05 -21.69 -9.28
C ASN A 183 -1.22 -21.15 -7.84
N VAL A 184 -0.40 -20.18 -7.42
CA VAL A 184 -0.44 -19.58 -6.09
C VAL A 184 -0.81 -18.12 -6.21
N GLN A 185 -1.79 -17.71 -5.41
CA GLN A 185 -2.20 -16.31 -5.28
C GLN A 185 -2.22 -15.93 -3.81
N ILE A 186 -1.53 -14.86 -3.44
CA ILE A 186 -1.60 -14.25 -2.11
C ILE A 186 -2.43 -12.98 -2.25
N VAL A 187 -3.51 -12.89 -1.46
CA VAL A 187 -4.40 -11.72 -1.45
C VAL A 187 -4.58 -11.20 -0.04
N ILE A 188 -4.76 -9.90 0.11
CA ILE A 188 -5.15 -9.30 1.38
C ILE A 188 -6.62 -9.61 1.61
N SER A 189 -6.90 -10.33 2.68
CA SER A 189 -8.26 -10.70 3.09
C SER A 189 -8.88 -9.63 4.00
N GLU A 190 -8.08 -9.09 4.93
CA GLU A 190 -8.56 -8.14 5.93
C GLU A 190 -7.45 -7.15 6.33
N ILE A 191 -7.84 -5.91 6.64
CA ILE A 191 -6.99 -4.93 7.32
C ILE A 191 -7.39 -4.95 8.79
N LEU A 192 -6.46 -5.29 9.67
CA LEU A 192 -6.71 -5.47 11.10
C LEU A 192 -6.58 -4.16 11.88
N SER A 193 -5.51 -3.41 11.64
CA SER A 193 -5.22 -2.16 12.34
C SER A 193 -4.35 -1.23 11.50
N VAL A 194 -4.45 0.06 11.79
CA VAL A 194 -3.68 1.12 11.15
C VAL A 194 -3.24 2.07 12.25
N VAL A 195 -1.95 2.30 12.38
CA VAL A 195 -1.38 3.11 13.46
C VAL A 195 -0.37 4.09 12.88
N ASP A 196 -0.50 5.37 13.22
CA ASP A 196 0.55 6.36 12.96
C ASP A 196 1.62 6.23 14.04
N THR A 197 2.85 5.92 13.64
CA THR A 197 3.93 5.57 14.58
C THR A 197 4.93 6.69 14.79
N GLN A 198 5.25 7.43 13.72
CA GLN A 198 6.20 8.53 13.76
C GLN A 198 5.95 9.51 12.62
N THR A 199 6.31 10.76 12.85
CA THR A 199 6.36 11.79 11.83
C THR A 199 7.80 12.20 11.60
N ASP A 200 8.28 11.96 10.39
CA ASP A 200 9.58 12.42 9.92
C ASP A 200 9.40 13.55 8.91
N TRP A 201 10.50 14.20 8.55
CA TRP A 201 10.49 15.40 7.71
C TRP A 201 11.26 15.15 6.43
N SER A 202 10.62 15.39 5.28
CA SER A 202 11.28 15.32 3.98
C SER A 202 11.73 16.71 3.53
N PRO A 203 13.05 16.96 3.39
CA PRO A 203 13.56 18.18 2.78
C PRO A 203 13.07 18.36 1.35
N CYS A 204 12.68 19.58 1.01
CA CYS A 204 12.27 19.98 -0.32
C CYS A 204 13.02 21.25 -0.73
N LEU A 205 13.42 21.30 -2.00
CA LEU A 205 14.07 22.47 -2.60
C LEU A 205 13.07 23.19 -3.50
N GLU A 206 12.65 24.39 -3.09
CA GLU A 206 11.80 25.26 -3.91
C GLU A 206 12.66 26.21 -4.73
N PHE A 207 12.38 26.33 -6.02
CA PHE A 207 12.90 27.37 -6.90
C PHE A 207 11.74 28.23 -7.40
N ARG A 208 11.81 29.53 -7.16
CA ARG A 208 10.85 30.49 -7.72
C ARG A 208 11.38 30.99 -9.06
N LEU A 209 10.61 30.78 -10.10
CA LEU A 209 11.01 30.97 -11.49
C LEU A 209 10.15 32.02 -12.17
N TYR A 210 10.77 32.77 -13.08
CA TYR A 210 10.10 33.66 -14.01
C TYR A 210 10.44 33.28 -15.44
N ASN A 211 9.43 32.85 -16.21
CA ASN A 211 9.55 32.67 -17.64
C ASN A 211 9.23 33.99 -18.35
N LYS A 212 10.26 34.58 -18.98
CA LYS A 212 10.14 35.86 -19.69
C LYS A 212 9.33 35.78 -20.98
N ALA A 213 9.32 34.63 -21.65
CA ALA A 213 8.60 34.46 -22.91
C ALA A 213 7.09 34.42 -22.69
N GLU A 214 6.66 33.82 -21.58
CA GLU A 214 5.25 33.61 -21.24
C GLU A 214 4.73 34.61 -20.19
N ASP A 215 5.60 35.48 -19.66
CA ASP A 215 5.32 36.37 -18.52
C ASP A 215 4.69 35.60 -17.33
N LEU A 216 5.28 34.44 -17.02
CA LEU A 216 4.74 33.51 -16.03
C LEU A 216 5.68 33.32 -14.85
N LEU A 217 5.15 33.53 -13.64
CA LEU A 217 5.79 33.17 -12.38
C LEU A 217 5.29 31.81 -11.90
N TYR A 218 6.21 30.94 -11.51
CA TYR A 218 5.87 29.62 -10.99
C TYR A 218 6.97 29.07 -10.08
N ALA A 219 6.60 28.16 -9.19
CA ALA A 219 7.54 27.37 -8.41
C ALA A 219 7.85 26.04 -9.10
N ARG A 220 9.09 25.58 -8.92
CA ARG A 220 9.49 24.18 -9.10
C ARG A 220 10.00 23.64 -7.78
N VAL A 221 9.53 22.46 -7.37
CA VAL A 221 9.85 21.88 -6.06
C VAL A 221 10.48 20.52 -6.27
N TRP A 222 11.68 20.32 -5.75
CA TRP A 222 12.30 19.00 -5.73
C TRP A 222 12.13 18.36 -4.36
N ASN A 223 11.47 17.21 -4.30
CA ASN A 223 11.26 16.44 -3.08
C ASN A 223 12.42 15.44 -2.92
N THR A 224 13.21 15.56 -1.85
CA THR A 224 14.39 14.69 -1.69
C THR A 224 14.04 13.26 -1.31
N MET A 225 12.86 13.01 -0.75
CA MET A 225 12.46 11.66 -0.40
C MET A 225 12.03 10.88 -1.65
N THR A 226 11.23 11.49 -2.54
CA THR A 226 10.82 10.86 -3.80
C THR A 226 11.90 10.95 -4.89
N GLU A 227 12.86 11.87 -4.75
CA GLU A 227 13.91 12.17 -5.74
C GLU A 227 13.36 12.61 -7.10
N HIS A 228 12.24 13.33 -7.09
CA HIS A 228 11.60 13.87 -8.30
C HIS A 228 11.12 15.31 -8.09
N TRP A 229 10.80 15.97 -9.20
CA TRP A 229 10.04 17.22 -9.18
C TRP A 229 8.60 16.94 -8.72
N ASP A 230 8.12 17.71 -7.74
CA ASP A 230 6.90 17.45 -7.00
C ASP A 230 5.78 18.39 -7.44
N GLU A 231 5.03 17.96 -8.45
CA GLU A 231 3.96 18.74 -9.07
C GLU A 231 2.84 19.11 -8.09
N THR A 232 2.62 18.29 -7.05
CA THR A 232 1.56 18.54 -6.06
C THR A 232 1.89 19.74 -5.19
N LEU A 233 3.12 19.79 -4.67
CA LEU A 233 3.59 20.92 -3.88
C LEU A 233 3.78 22.17 -4.75
N GLU A 234 4.24 22.01 -5.99
CA GLU A 234 4.33 23.10 -6.98
C GLU A 234 2.96 23.75 -7.21
N MET A 235 1.92 22.95 -7.46
CA MET A 235 0.55 23.44 -7.68
C MET A 235 0.04 24.22 -6.47
N GLN A 236 0.20 23.71 -5.25
CA GLN A 236 -0.23 24.40 -4.02
C GLN A 236 0.43 25.77 -3.86
N LEU A 237 1.74 25.86 -4.07
CA LEU A 237 2.47 27.13 -4.00
C LEU A 237 2.01 28.09 -5.10
N ASN A 238 1.85 27.59 -6.32
CA ASN A 238 1.43 28.37 -7.48
C ASN A 238 0.03 28.96 -7.33
N GLU A 239 -0.91 28.21 -6.74
CA GLU A 239 -2.26 28.69 -6.49
C GLU A 239 -2.32 29.77 -5.41
N LYS A 240 -1.52 29.60 -4.34
CA LYS A 240 -1.59 30.46 -3.16
C LYS A 240 -0.68 31.70 -3.24
N GLU A 241 0.46 31.63 -3.91
CA GLU A 241 1.51 32.66 -3.78
C GLU A 241 1.89 33.39 -5.07
N ARG A 242 1.50 32.88 -6.25
CA ARG A 242 1.91 33.46 -7.53
C ARG A 242 1.59 34.95 -7.67
N LYS A 243 0.45 35.39 -7.13
CA LYS A 243 0.05 36.80 -7.12
C LYS A 243 1.02 37.66 -6.30
N GLN A 244 1.35 37.20 -5.09
CA GLN A 244 2.27 37.88 -4.19
C GLN A 244 3.67 37.99 -4.82
N TRP A 245 4.17 36.91 -5.41
CA TRP A 245 5.47 36.92 -6.08
C TRP A 245 5.54 37.95 -7.22
N ARG A 246 4.44 38.15 -7.95
CA ARG A 246 4.40 39.16 -9.02
C ARG A 246 4.60 40.56 -8.46
N GLU A 247 3.98 40.85 -7.33
CA GLU A 247 4.16 42.12 -6.63
C GLU A 247 5.60 42.28 -6.10
N ASP A 248 6.14 41.24 -5.47
CA ASP A 248 7.44 41.28 -4.80
C ASP A 248 8.64 41.39 -5.76
N TYR A 249 8.54 40.74 -6.93
CA TYR A 249 9.67 40.58 -7.86
C TYR A 249 9.53 41.36 -9.16
N LEU A 250 8.32 41.67 -9.63
CA LEU A 250 8.10 42.32 -10.95
C LEU A 250 7.51 43.73 -10.86
N ASN A 251 6.87 44.11 -9.74
CA ASN A 251 6.28 45.45 -9.55
C ASN A 251 7.13 46.38 -8.66
N LYS A 252 8.43 46.09 -8.49
CA LYS A 252 9.38 46.97 -7.80
C LYS A 252 10.00 48.01 -8.71
#